data_AF-A0A963BZ78-F1
#
_entry.id   AF-A0A963BZ78-F1
#
_cell.length_a   1.000
_cell.length_b   1.000
_cell.length_c   1.000
_cell.angle_alpha   90.00
_cell.angle_beta   90.00
_cell.angle_gamma   90.00
#
_symmetry.space_group_name_H-M   'P 1'
#
loop_
_entity.id
_entity.type
_entity.pdbx_description
1 polymer ?
#
loop_
_entity_poly.entity_id
_entity_poly.type
_entity_poly.pdbx_seq_one_letter_code
_entity_poly.pdbx_strand_id
1 'polypeptide(L)'
;MNSAINLDEAVQQLWAGELAIAAFDFGNCIRFVIDEKQNFSIDPRLSFAAMLERRFITPDQHAAALSTYRGGALVLTADNFDTYIDATDAWEVANETMAKLLLHGRSLDFLSAAYTELEKALSTGTSVAPEFGSLKCRLPSFYINFRRLIFRHTDWEQSHEMLVPPGEAWDSSAGTDFNLLIPDKFAYWKFGSMDLWKLQAY
;
A
#
# COMPACT_ATOMS: atom_id res chain seq x y z
N MET A 1 -17.10 7.05 -9.69
CA MET A 1 -16.49 7.24 -11.03
C MET A 1 -15.07 7.74 -10.79
N ASN A 2 -14.09 6.83 -10.77
CA ASN A 2 -12.71 7.19 -10.48
C ASN A 2 -12.17 8.16 -11.55
N SER A 3 -11.77 9.35 -11.10
CA SER A 3 -11.10 10.34 -11.93
C SER A 3 -9.75 9.78 -12.40
N ALA A 4 -9.28 10.24 -13.57
CA ALA A 4 -7.94 9.91 -14.00
C ALA A 4 -6.93 10.43 -12.96
N ILE A 5 -6.00 9.57 -12.53
CA ILE A 5 -4.99 9.92 -11.54
C ILE A 5 -4.14 11.11 -12.00
N ASN A 6 -3.93 12.06 -11.09
CA ASN A 6 -2.97 13.14 -11.25
C ASN A 6 -1.61 12.68 -10.71
N LEU A 7 -0.64 12.44 -11.61
CA LEU A 7 0.66 11.87 -11.22
C LEU A 7 1.49 12.80 -10.34
N ASP A 8 1.43 14.12 -10.55
CA ASP A 8 2.17 15.09 -9.73
C ASP A 8 1.66 15.09 -8.29
N GLU A 9 0.34 15.13 -8.14
CA GLU A 9 -0.34 15.09 -6.85
C GLU A 9 -0.11 13.77 -6.13
N ALA A 10 -0.29 12.63 -6.82
CA ALA A 10 -0.07 11.32 -6.23
C ALA A 10 1.37 11.15 -5.74
N VAL A 11 2.37 11.58 -6.52
CA VAL A 11 3.79 11.55 -6.09
C VAL A 11 4.01 12.41 -4.84
N GLN A 12 3.42 13.60 -4.79
CA GLN A 12 3.56 14.50 -3.65
C GLN A 12 2.96 13.88 -2.38
N GLN A 13 1.72 13.37 -2.45
CA GLN A 13 1.03 12.80 -1.30
C GLN A 13 1.66 11.48 -0.82
N LEU A 14 2.14 10.63 -1.74
CA LEU A 14 2.92 9.43 -1.40
C LEU A 14 4.23 9.78 -0.70
N TRP A 15 4.92 10.83 -1.15
CA TRP A 15 6.14 11.30 -0.51
C TRP A 15 5.89 11.94 0.87
N ALA A 16 4.77 12.64 1.03
CA ALA A 16 4.35 13.19 2.32
C ALA A 16 3.91 12.09 3.32
N GLY A 17 3.70 10.86 2.84
CA GLY A 17 3.20 9.73 3.65
C GLY A 17 1.70 9.80 3.93
N GLU A 18 0.98 10.66 3.23
CA GLU A 18 -0.49 10.83 3.34
C GLU A 18 -1.21 9.65 2.67
N LEU A 19 -0.68 9.19 1.54
CA LEU A 19 -1.20 8.03 0.81
C LEU A 19 -0.20 6.88 0.85
N ALA A 20 -0.70 5.68 0.56
CA ALA A 20 0.09 4.51 0.26
C ALA A 20 -0.52 3.71 -0.90
N ILE A 21 0.24 2.74 -1.37
CA ILE A 21 -0.17 1.86 -2.47
C ILE A 21 -0.46 0.47 -1.89
N ALA A 22 -1.63 -0.08 -2.22
CA ALA A 22 -2.00 -1.45 -1.90
C ALA A 22 -2.19 -2.29 -3.17
N ALA A 23 -1.75 -3.55 -3.10
CA ALA A 23 -2.00 -4.57 -4.10
C ALA A 23 -3.11 -5.51 -3.60
N PHE A 24 -4.27 -5.48 -4.26
CA PHE A 24 -5.39 -6.37 -3.96
C PHE A 24 -5.41 -7.55 -4.92
N ASP A 25 -5.23 -8.75 -4.39
CA ASP A 25 -5.14 -10.00 -5.12
C ASP A 25 -6.48 -10.75 -5.12
N PHE A 26 -7.09 -10.83 -6.31
CA PHE A 26 -8.32 -11.57 -6.60
C PHE A 26 -8.04 -12.94 -7.26
N GLY A 27 -6.81 -13.44 -7.14
CA GLY A 27 -6.33 -14.74 -7.61
C GLY A 27 -5.68 -14.71 -8.98
N ASN A 28 -6.36 -14.17 -10.01
CA ASN A 28 -5.82 -14.03 -11.37
C ASN A 28 -5.58 -12.58 -11.80
N CYS A 29 -6.00 -11.64 -10.95
CA CYS A 29 -5.97 -10.21 -11.17
C CYS A 29 -5.44 -9.52 -9.91
N ILE A 30 -4.48 -8.62 -10.08
CA ILE A 30 -4.05 -7.69 -9.05
C ILE A 30 -4.60 -6.32 -9.40
N ARG A 31 -5.32 -5.69 -8.47
CA ARG A 31 -5.80 -4.30 -8.56
C ARG A 31 -4.93 -3.44 -7.65
N PHE A 32 -4.26 -2.43 -8.21
CA PHE A 32 -3.50 -1.48 -7.40
C PHE A 32 -4.39 -0.31 -7.00
N VAL A 33 -4.34 0.05 -5.73
CA VAL A 33 -5.12 1.15 -5.15
C VAL A 33 -4.18 2.10 -4.45
N ILE A 34 -4.40 3.39 -4.64
CA ILE A 34 -3.72 4.46 -3.93
C ILE A 34 -4.75 5.18 -3.07
N ASP A 35 -4.51 5.17 -1.76
CA ASP A 35 -5.44 5.73 -0.77
C ASP A 35 -4.71 5.95 0.57
N GLU A 36 -5.40 6.54 1.55
CA GLU A 36 -4.93 6.68 2.92
C GLU A 36 -4.59 5.31 3.53
N LYS A 37 -3.44 5.22 4.20
CA LYS A 37 -2.91 3.96 4.77
C LYS A 37 -3.93 3.21 5.63
N GLN A 38 -4.73 3.97 6.38
CA GLN A 38 -5.74 3.44 7.29
C GLN A 38 -6.74 2.57 6.53
N ASN A 39 -7.15 2.99 5.32
CA ASN A 39 -8.15 2.33 4.48
C ASN A 39 -7.70 0.94 3.99
N PHE A 40 -6.44 0.56 4.17
CA PHE A 40 -5.95 -0.78 3.83
C PHE A 40 -6.03 -1.78 5.00
N SER A 41 -6.39 -1.33 6.21
CA SER A 41 -6.64 -2.23 7.32
C SER A 41 -7.86 -3.12 7.03
N ILE A 42 -7.77 -4.41 7.32
CA ILE A 42 -8.88 -5.35 7.06
C ILE A 42 -10.07 -5.01 7.96
N ASP A 43 -9.85 -4.85 9.26
CA ASP A 43 -10.87 -4.56 10.25
C ASP A 43 -10.50 -3.35 11.14
N PRO A 44 -10.89 -2.12 10.74
CA PRO A 44 -10.63 -0.88 11.46
C PRO A 44 -11.48 -0.78 12.74
N ARG A 45 -12.51 -1.61 12.91
CA ARG A 45 -13.39 -1.58 14.10
C ARG A 45 -12.58 -1.84 15.37
N LEU A 46 -11.56 -2.68 15.29
CA LEU A 46 -10.64 -2.98 16.39
C LEU A 46 -9.86 -1.73 16.83
N SER A 47 -9.41 -0.93 15.85
CA SER A 47 -8.73 0.34 16.12
C SER A 47 -9.68 1.36 16.76
N PHE A 48 -10.88 1.53 16.19
CA PHE A 48 -11.88 2.44 16.75
C PHE A 48 -12.35 2.05 18.15
N ALA A 49 -12.54 0.75 18.41
CA ALA A 49 -12.85 0.24 19.74
C ALA A 49 -11.73 0.59 20.74
N ALA A 50 -10.48 0.37 20.37
CA ALA A 50 -9.33 0.73 21.22
C ALA A 50 -9.25 2.26 21.47
N MET A 51 -9.57 3.09 20.48
CA MET A 51 -9.63 4.55 20.63
C MET A 51 -10.75 4.97 21.60
N LEU A 52 -11.92 4.33 21.52
CA LEU A 52 -13.04 4.58 22.42
C LEU A 52 -12.70 4.17 23.86
N GLU A 53 -12.11 2.99 24.05
CA GLU A 53 -11.66 2.50 25.36
C GLU A 53 -10.63 3.44 26.00
N ARG A 54 -9.70 3.97 25.20
CA ARG A 54 -8.69 4.95 25.62
C ARG A 54 -9.23 6.38 25.75
N ARG A 55 -10.51 6.61 25.45
CA ARG A 55 -11.18 7.92 25.47
C ARG A 55 -10.57 8.96 24.53
N PHE A 56 -9.94 8.52 23.43
CA PHE A 56 -9.51 9.42 22.37
C PHE A 56 -10.68 9.91 21.51
N ILE A 57 -11.77 9.16 21.46
CA ILE A 57 -13.02 9.52 20.79
C ILE A 57 -14.21 9.29 21.72
N THR A 58 -15.29 10.04 21.50
CA THR A 58 -16.57 9.84 22.19
C THR A 58 -17.37 8.69 21.56
N PRO A 59 -18.40 8.16 22.25
CA PRO A 59 -19.32 7.19 21.65
C PRO A 59 -19.97 7.68 20.34
N ASP A 60 -20.33 8.97 20.27
CA ASP A 60 -20.92 9.56 19.07
C ASP A 60 -19.90 9.64 17.93
N GLN A 61 -18.65 10.03 18.22
CA GLN A 61 -17.57 10.03 17.23
C GLN A 61 -17.24 8.60 16.75
N HIS A 62 -17.28 7.61 17.64
CA HIS A 62 -17.10 6.21 17.29
C HIS A 62 -18.21 5.71 16.35
N ALA A 63 -19.48 6.00 16.67
CA ALA A 63 -20.61 5.65 15.81
C ALA A 63 -20.55 6.36 14.45
N ALA A 64 -20.14 7.64 14.43
CA ALA A 64 -19.93 8.38 13.20
C ALA A 64 -18.80 7.75 12.36
N ALA A 65 -17.63 7.48 12.96
CA ALA A 65 -16.52 6.83 12.27
C ALA A 65 -16.93 5.50 11.65
N LEU A 66 -17.67 4.66 12.38
CA LEU A 66 -18.13 3.37 11.84
C LEU A 66 -19.11 3.50 10.66
N SER A 67 -19.90 4.57 10.60
CA SER A 67 -20.90 4.75 9.54
C SER A 67 -20.33 5.40 8.29
N THR A 68 -19.30 6.25 8.43
CA THR A 68 -18.70 6.97 7.29
C THR A 68 -17.49 6.26 6.69
N TYR A 69 -16.77 5.44 7.47
CA TYR A 69 -15.54 4.82 7.03
C TYR A 69 -15.73 3.89 5.83
N ARG A 70 -15.02 4.18 4.72
CA ARG A 70 -15.11 3.44 3.44
C ARG A 70 -16.55 3.23 2.96
N GLY A 71 -17.44 4.20 3.16
CA GLY A 71 -18.86 4.07 2.81
C GLY A 71 -19.60 2.94 3.53
N GLY A 72 -19.12 2.54 4.72
CA GLY A 72 -19.66 1.44 5.51
C GLY A 72 -19.02 0.07 5.23
N ALA A 73 -18.02 -0.01 4.34
CA ALA A 73 -17.20 -1.21 4.14
C ALA A 73 -16.21 -1.39 5.32
N LEU A 74 -16.76 -1.76 6.48
CA LEU A 74 -16.00 -1.86 7.72
C LEU A 74 -15.01 -3.01 7.70
N VAL A 75 -15.44 -4.25 7.47
CA VAL A 75 -14.50 -5.36 7.25
C VAL A 75 -14.27 -5.49 5.77
N LEU A 76 -13.04 -5.31 5.32
CA LEU A 76 -12.74 -5.37 3.90
C LEU A 76 -12.78 -6.81 3.41
N THR A 77 -13.57 -7.05 2.36
CA THR A 77 -13.71 -8.35 1.70
C THR A 77 -13.64 -8.17 0.20
N ALA A 78 -13.53 -9.28 -0.54
CA ALA A 78 -13.62 -9.22 -2.00
C ALA A 78 -14.97 -8.67 -2.48
N ASP A 79 -16.05 -8.95 -1.75
CA ASP A 79 -17.42 -8.62 -2.15
C ASP A 79 -17.77 -7.13 -1.97
N ASN A 80 -17.10 -6.44 -1.04
CA ASN A 80 -17.35 -5.02 -0.78
C ASN A 80 -16.23 -4.09 -1.26
N PHE A 81 -15.23 -4.63 -1.95
CA PHE A 81 -14.11 -3.86 -2.48
C PHE A 81 -14.58 -2.72 -3.39
N ASP A 82 -15.48 -3.00 -4.34
CA ASP A 82 -15.95 -1.94 -5.27
C ASP A 82 -16.76 -0.87 -4.52
N THR A 83 -17.53 -1.25 -3.50
CA THR A 83 -18.22 -0.29 -2.62
C THR A 83 -17.21 0.62 -1.90
N TYR A 84 -16.10 0.06 -1.43
CA TYR A 84 -15.01 0.85 -0.84
C TYR A 84 -14.46 1.86 -1.85
N ILE A 85 -14.09 1.41 -3.05
CA ILE A 85 -13.50 2.28 -4.08
C ILE A 85 -14.48 3.39 -4.51
N ASP A 86 -15.77 3.08 -4.65
CA ASP A 86 -16.77 4.08 -5.05
C ASP A 86 -17.10 5.08 -3.94
N ALA A 87 -16.81 4.76 -2.68
CA ALA A 87 -17.13 5.58 -1.52
C ALA A 87 -15.98 6.43 -0.99
N THR A 88 -14.76 6.23 -1.48
CA THR A 88 -13.58 7.02 -1.10
C THR A 88 -13.02 7.77 -2.30
N ASP A 89 -12.04 8.64 -2.05
CA ASP A 89 -11.27 9.32 -3.10
C ASP A 89 -10.10 8.44 -3.61
N ALA A 90 -10.17 7.12 -3.41
CA ALA A 90 -9.11 6.19 -3.76
C ALA A 90 -8.93 6.08 -5.28
N TRP A 91 -7.67 6.07 -5.73
CA TRP A 91 -7.36 5.79 -7.13
C TRP A 91 -7.13 4.31 -7.32
N GLU A 92 -8.00 3.65 -8.09
CA GLU A 92 -7.65 2.37 -8.70
C GLU A 92 -6.84 2.62 -9.98
N VAL A 93 -5.62 2.08 -10.02
CA VAL A 93 -4.63 2.42 -11.04
C VAL A 93 -4.19 1.18 -11.81
N ALA A 94 -4.26 1.25 -13.14
CA ALA A 94 -3.75 0.20 -14.01
C ALA A 94 -2.23 0.03 -13.87
N ASN A 95 -1.74 -1.20 -14.04
CA ASN A 95 -0.33 -1.55 -13.88
C ASN A 95 0.62 -0.70 -14.76
N GLU A 96 0.22 -0.38 -15.98
CA GLU A 96 0.99 0.48 -16.90
C GLU A 96 1.09 1.92 -16.37
N THR A 97 0.05 2.40 -15.70
CA THR A 97 0.05 3.73 -15.07
C THR A 97 0.85 3.72 -13.77
N MET A 98 0.85 2.62 -13.01
CA MET A 98 1.74 2.45 -11.86
C MET A 98 3.23 2.53 -12.25
N ALA A 99 3.61 1.91 -13.38
CA ALA A 99 4.97 2.03 -13.91
C ALA A 99 5.33 3.49 -14.27
N LYS A 100 4.39 4.25 -14.84
CA LYS A 100 4.56 5.69 -15.12
C LYS A 100 4.68 6.52 -13.84
N LEU A 101 3.84 6.24 -12.84
CA LEU A 101 3.89 6.89 -11.53
C LEU A 101 5.24 6.69 -10.84
N LEU A 102 5.74 5.45 -10.83
CA LEU A 102 7.03 5.11 -10.25
C LEU A 102 8.16 5.95 -10.85
N LEU A 103 8.16 6.13 -12.18
CA LEU A 103 9.17 6.90 -12.91
C LEU A 103 8.83 8.38 -13.10
N HIS A 104 7.71 8.86 -12.56
CA HIS A 104 7.25 10.22 -12.82
C HIS A 104 8.30 11.25 -12.35
N GLY A 105 8.68 12.16 -13.25
CA GLY A 105 9.73 13.15 -13.03
C GLY A 105 11.17 12.58 -12.98
N ARG A 106 11.40 11.34 -13.42
CA ARG A 106 12.72 10.68 -13.43
C ARG A 106 13.09 10.17 -14.81
N SER A 107 14.38 10.21 -15.15
CA SER A 107 14.91 9.58 -16.37
C SER A 107 15.31 8.13 -16.10
N LEU A 108 15.43 7.34 -17.17
CA LEU A 108 15.99 5.99 -17.09
C LEU A 108 17.48 6.01 -16.68
N ASP A 109 18.23 7.03 -17.08
CA ASP A 109 19.64 7.19 -16.67
C ASP A 109 19.75 7.38 -15.16
N PHE A 110 18.87 8.22 -14.58
CA PHE A 110 18.76 8.36 -13.12
C PHE A 110 18.46 7.01 -12.48
N LEU A 111 17.52 6.24 -13.04
CA LEU A 111 17.15 4.94 -12.50
C LEU A 111 18.31 3.92 -12.52
N SER A 112 19.07 3.88 -13.61
CA SER A 112 20.21 2.98 -13.75
C SER A 112 21.33 3.33 -12.78
N ALA A 113 21.63 4.63 -12.62
CA ALA A 113 22.60 5.10 -11.64
C ALA A 113 22.14 4.77 -10.21
N ALA A 114 20.88 5.07 -9.91
CA ALA A 114 20.24 4.78 -8.64
C ALA A 114 20.32 3.29 -8.30
N TYR A 115 19.95 2.42 -9.24
CA TYR A 115 19.99 0.98 -9.03
C TYR A 115 21.40 0.47 -8.73
N THR A 116 22.41 0.97 -9.45
CA THR A 116 23.82 0.61 -9.22
C THR A 116 24.27 0.98 -7.80
N GLU A 117 23.90 2.17 -7.34
CA GLU A 117 24.21 2.61 -5.97
C GLU A 117 23.49 1.77 -4.92
N LEU A 118 22.22 1.43 -5.14
CA LEU A 118 21.45 0.56 -4.27
C LEU A 118 22.09 -0.84 -4.15
N GLU A 119 22.49 -1.45 -5.27
CA GLU A 119 23.14 -2.76 -5.26
C GLU A 119 24.48 -2.72 -4.51
N LYS A 120 25.27 -1.65 -4.71
CA LYS A 120 26.50 -1.43 -3.97
C LYS A 120 26.22 -1.26 -2.47
N ALA A 121 25.23 -0.47 -2.10
CA ALA A 121 24.82 -0.25 -0.72
C ALA A 121 24.40 -1.56 -0.03
N LEU A 122 23.55 -2.36 -0.67
CA LEU A 122 23.12 -3.66 -0.15
C LEU A 122 24.30 -4.64 0.00
N SER A 123 25.30 -4.56 -0.89
CA SER A 123 26.46 -5.46 -0.86
C SER A 123 27.53 -5.03 0.16
N THR A 124 27.61 -3.74 0.48
CA THR A 124 28.71 -3.17 1.29
C THR A 124 28.24 -2.59 2.63
N GLY A 125 26.94 -2.45 2.85
CA GLY A 125 26.35 -1.78 4.02
C GLY A 125 26.50 -0.25 4.00
N THR A 126 26.91 0.36 2.88
CA THR A 126 27.00 1.82 2.77
C THR A 126 25.62 2.45 2.62
N SER A 127 25.49 3.72 2.97
CA SER A 127 24.20 4.39 2.83
C SER A 127 23.85 4.74 1.37
N VAL A 128 22.58 4.64 1.01
CA VAL A 128 22.04 5.22 -0.23
C VAL A 128 21.65 6.68 -0.01
N ALA A 129 21.53 7.44 -1.09
CA ALA A 129 21.16 8.85 -1.01
C ALA A 129 19.69 9.03 -0.54
N PRO A 130 19.32 10.17 0.09
CA PRO A 130 17.95 10.39 0.55
C PRO A 130 16.91 10.39 -0.56
N GLU A 131 17.28 10.76 -1.79
CA GLU A 131 16.37 10.78 -2.96
C GLU A 131 15.76 9.41 -3.29
N PHE A 132 16.37 8.31 -2.83
CA PHE A 132 15.84 6.96 -2.98
C PHE A 132 14.54 6.73 -2.19
N GLY A 133 14.35 7.45 -1.08
CA GLY A 133 13.09 7.44 -0.34
C GLY A 133 11.91 7.84 -1.22
N SER A 134 12.14 8.76 -2.17
CA SER A 134 11.08 9.23 -3.09
C SER A 134 10.64 8.17 -4.11
N LEU A 135 11.46 7.15 -4.37
CA LEU A 135 11.08 5.98 -5.17
C LEU A 135 10.44 4.90 -4.29
N LYS A 136 10.97 4.70 -3.07
CA LYS A 136 10.46 3.71 -2.12
C LYS A 136 8.98 3.94 -1.79
N CYS A 137 8.56 5.18 -1.58
CA CYS A 137 7.15 5.51 -1.30
C CYS A 137 6.19 5.23 -2.47
N ARG A 138 6.71 4.96 -3.68
CA ARG A 138 5.93 4.62 -4.88
C ARG A 138 5.85 3.12 -5.14
N LEU A 139 6.37 2.29 -4.23
CA LEU A 139 6.19 0.84 -4.24
C LEU A 139 4.93 0.47 -3.42
N PRO A 140 4.31 -0.69 -3.66
CA PRO A 140 3.25 -1.17 -2.80
C PRO A 140 3.77 -1.31 -1.36
N SER A 141 3.01 -0.74 -0.43
CA SER A 141 3.23 -0.86 1.01
C SER A 141 2.28 -1.85 1.66
N PHE A 142 1.24 -2.30 0.94
CA PHE A 142 0.25 -3.26 1.42
C PHE A 142 -0.02 -4.33 0.34
N TYR A 143 -0.26 -5.56 0.78
CA TYR A 143 -0.74 -6.66 -0.05
C TYR A 143 -1.86 -7.39 0.67
N ILE A 144 -2.99 -7.57 -0.03
CA ILE A 144 -4.19 -8.19 0.49
C ILE A 144 -4.65 -9.29 -0.48
N ASN A 145 -4.77 -10.53 0.01
CA ASN A 145 -5.35 -11.63 -0.73
C ASN A 145 -6.56 -12.19 0.03
N PHE A 146 -7.77 -11.82 -0.39
CA PHE A 146 -9.00 -12.23 0.28
C PHE A 146 -9.25 -13.74 0.19
N ARG A 147 -8.81 -14.39 -0.88
CA ARG A 147 -9.05 -15.83 -1.08
C ARG A 147 -8.21 -16.70 -0.15
N ARG A 148 -6.95 -16.29 0.06
CA ARG A 148 -5.99 -17.01 0.91
C ARG A 148 -5.92 -16.43 2.32
N LEU A 149 -6.65 -15.35 2.60
CA LEU A 149 -6.61 -14.58 3.83
C LEU A 149 -5.17 -14.18 4.18
N ILE A 150 -4.46 -13.59 3.22
CA ILE A 150 -3.10 -13.09 3.45
C ILE A 150 -3.14 -11.57 3.52
N PHE A 151 -2.56 -11.02 4.57
CA PHE A 151 -2.37 -9.59 4.75
C PHE A 151 -0.89 -9.30 5.04
N ARG A 152 -0.29 -8.40 4.29
CA ARG A 152 1.12 -8.01 4.46
C ARG A 152 1.26 -6.51 4.29
N HIS A 153 2.19 -5.90 5.02
CA HIS A 153 2.51 -4.50 4.83
C HIS A 153 3.96 -4.16 5.18
N THR A 154 4.46 -3.07 4.61
CA THR A 154 5.74 -2.44 4.98
C THR A 154 5.54 -1.13 5.75
N ASP A 155 4.32 -0.83 6.21
CA ASP A 155 4.11 0.30 7.12
C ASP A 155 4.55 -0.08 8.53
N TRP A 156 5.66 0.50 8.98
CA TRP A 156 6.27 0.21 10.29
C TRP A 156 5.77 1.14 11.39
N GLU A 157 4.95 2.14 11.05
CA GLU A 157 4.43 3.12 12.01
C GLU A 157 3.21 2.58 12.77
N GLN A 158 2.53 1.58 12.20
CA GLN A 158 1.28 1.03 12.72
C GLN A 158 1.25 -0.50 12.63
N SER A 159 0.65 -1.13 13.63
CA SER A 159 0.45 -2.59 13.68
C SER A 159 -0.82 -3.00 12.91
N HIS A 160 -0.87 -2.77 11.60
CA HIS A 160 -2.01 -3.14 10.76
C HIS A 160 -2.28 -4.65 10.76
N GLU A 161 -1.24 -5.47 10.93
CA GLU A 161 -1.32 -6.92 11.02
C GLU A 161 -2.18 -7.42 12.19
N MET A 162 -2.38 -6.58 13.20
CA MET A 162 -3.25 -6.85 14.35
C MET A 162 -4.72 -6.47 14.08
N LEU A 163 -5.00 -5.79 12.96
CA LEU A 163 -6.33 -5.32 12.58
C LEU A 163 -7.00 -6.26 11.57
N VAL A 164 -6.89 -7.57 11.82
CA VAL A 164 -7.59 -8.62 11.08
C VAL A 164 -8.75 -9.19 11.93
N PRO A 165 -9.84 -9.67 11.32
CA PRO A 165 -10.99 -10.20 12.07
C PRO A 165 -10.61 -11.31 13.05
N PRO A 166 -10.99 -11.20 14.33
CA PRO A 166 -10.74 -12.27 15.31
C PRO A 166 -11.48 -13.55 14.93
N GLY A 167 -10.80 -14.69 15.03
CA GLY A 167 -11.37 -16.01 14.72
C GLY A 167 -11.28 -16.41 13.24
N GLU A 168 -10.83 -15.51 12.37
CA GLU A 168 -10.41 -15.86 11.01
C GLU A 168 -8.91 -16.18 10.97
N ALA A 169 -8.52 -17.14 10.15
CA ALA A 169 -7.14 -17.58 10.02
C ALA A 169 -6.36 -16.71 9.02
N TRP A 170 -6.36 -15.40 9.23
CA TRP A 170 -5.52 -14.50 8.44
C TRP A 170 -4.05 -14.77 8.72
N ASP A 171 -3.29 -15.01 7.66
CA ASP A 171 -1.85 -14.92 7.68
C ASP A 171 -1.50 -13.43 7.55
N SER A 172 -1.33 -12.74 8.69
CA SER A 172 -1.02 -11.30 8.75
C SER A 172 0.36 -11.03 9.34
N SER A 173 1.16 -10.21 8.66
CA SER A 173 2.45 -9.75 9.21
C SER A 173 2.97 -8.49 8.54
N ALA A 174 3.74 -7.69 9.29
CA ALA A 174 4.61 -6.68 8.72
C ALA A 174 5.85 -7.35 8.09
N GLY A 175 6.22 -6.96 6.88
CA GLY A 175 7.30 -7.60 6.13
C GLY A 175 7.41 -7.14 4.68
N THR A 176 8.59 -7.36 4.09
CA THR A 176 8.92 -6.97 2.71
C THR A 176 8.87 -8.14 1.73
N ASP A 177 8.48 -9.33 2.18
CA ASP A 177 8.52 -10.59 1.42
C ASP A 177 7.32 -10.79 0.49
N PHE A 178 6.29 -9.94 0.59
CA PHE A 178 5.07 -10.11 -0.18
C PHE A 178 5.22 -9.81 -1.68
N ASN A 179 6.33 -9.22 -2.12
CA ASN A 179 6.62 -9.16 -3.56
C ASN A 179 6.71 -10.55 -4.21
N LEU A 180 7.09 -11.57 -3.44
CA LEU A 180 7.13 -12.96 -3.90
C LEU A 180 5.73 -13.52 -4.19
N LEU A 181 4.69 -12.87 -3.66
CA LEU A 181 3.29 -13.24 -3.85
C LEU A 181 2.66 -12.53 -5.06
N ILE A 182 3.26 -11.45 -5.54
CA ILE A 182 2.77 -10.68 -6.70
C ILE A 182 3.40 -11.25 -7.97
N PRO A 183 2.61 -11.77 -8.93
CA PRO A 183 3.14 -12.29 -10.18
C PRO A 183 3.95 -11.25 -10.95
N ASP A 184 5.05 -11.67 -11.59
CA ASP A 184 5.98 -10.78 -12.31
C ASP A 184 5.31 -9.86 -13.33
N LYS A 185 4.21 -10.30 -13.97
CA LYS A 185 3.45 -9.49 -14.92
C LYS A 185 2.81 -8.23 -14.30
N PHE A 186 2.63 -8.21 -12.97
CA PHE A 186 2.10 -7.07 -12.20
C PHE A 186 3.19 -6.33 -11.43
N ALA A 187 4.44 -6.80 -11.46
CA ALA A 187 5.55 -6.18 -10.75
C ALA A 187 6.05 -4.94 -11.52
N TYR A 188 5.30 -3.83 -11.47
CA TYR A 188 5.60 -2.58 -12.19
C TYR A 188 6.95 -1.94 -11.84
N TRP A 189 7.60 -2.42 -10.78
CA TRP A 189 8.91 -1.99 -10.31
C TRP A 189 10.08 -2.78 -10.93
N LYS A 190 9.81 -3.74 -11.83
CA LYS A 190 10.82 -4.46 -12.58
C LYS A 190 11.04 -3.84 -13.96
N PHE A 191 12.28 -3.43 -14.24
CA PHE A 191 12.68 -2.81 -15.51
C PHE A 191 13.92 -3.50 -16.09
N GLY A 192 13.74 -4.34 -17.11
CA GLY A 192 14.83 -5.13 -17.67
C GLY A 192 15.43 -6.05 -16.59
N SER A 193 16.70 -5.84 -16.26
CA SER A 193 17.39 -6.56 -15.18
C SER A 193 17.27 -5.90 -13.80
N MET A 194 16.66 -4.72 -13.69
CA MET A 194 16.52 -3.98 -12.45
C MET A 194 15.25 -4.40 -11.69
N ASP A 195 15.42 -4.74 -10.43
CA ASP A 195 14.30 -4.99 -9.49
C ASP A 195 14.32 -3.96 -8.36
N LEU A 196 13.51 -2.90 -8.51
CA LEU A 196 13.47 -1.79 -7.56
C LEU A 196 12.81 -2.16 -6.23
N TRP A 197 12.24 -3.38 -6.10
CA TRP A 197 11.76 -3.85 -4.80
C TRP A 197 12.87 -3.90 -3.75
N LYS A 198 14.13 -4.01 -4.19
CA LYS A 198 15.32 -3.91 -3.33
C LYS A 198 15.32 -2.65 -2.44
N LEU A 199 14.61 -1.58 -2.83
CA LEU A 199 14.43 -0.37 -2.01
C LEU A 199 13.66 -0.63 -0.70
N GLN A 200 12.83 -1.68 -0.64
CA GLN A 200 12.12 -2.05 0.59
C GLN A 200 13.05 -2.71 1.61
N ALA A 201 14.14 -3.34 1.15
CA ALA A 201 15.12 -4.01 2.00
C ALA A 201 16.19 -3.06 2.58
N TYR A 202 16.21 -1.81 2.14
CA TYR A 202 17.09 -0.75 2.62
C TYR A 202 16.27 0.28 3.41
#